data_AF-A0A356FAF8-F1
#
_entry.id   AF-A0A356FAF8-F1
#
_cell.length_a   1.000
_cell.length_b   1.000
_cell.length_c   1.000
_cell.angle_alpha   90.00
_cell.angle_beta   90.00
_cell.angle_gamma   90.00
#
_symmetry.space_group_name_H-M   'P 1'
#
loop_
_entity.id
_entity.type
_entity.pdbx_description
1 polymer ?
#
loop_
_entity_poly.entity_id
_entity_poly.type
_entity_poly.pdbx_seq_one_letter_code
_entity_poly.pdbx_strand_id
1 'polypeptide(L)'
;GDGLKDIITGKRYWAHGPKGDSEPGAPAVLYWFKLVRSKKDGVHYIPHQIDNDSGVGTQFTVGDLTGDGHPDVVTGNKKGGYVFIQEVKKVSKEDWLKAQPKLLLPK
;
A
#
# COMPACT_ATOMS: atom_id res chain seq x y z
N GLY A 1 -0.49 0.65 16.66
CA GLY A 1 -1.17 -0.26 15.71
C GLY A 1 -2.16 -1.14 16.46
N ASP A 2 -2.87 -2.03 15.76
CA ASP A 2 -3.87 -2.97 16.32
C ASP A 2 -3.26 -4.32 16.75
N GLY A 3 -1.93 -4.46 16.68
CA GLY A 3 -1.20 -5.67 17.06
C GLY A 3 -1.15 -6.75 15.96
N LEU A 4 -1.81 -6.52 14.83
CA LEU A 4 -1.72 -7.39 13.66
C LEU A 4 -0.63 -6.87 12.71
N LYS A 5 0.08 -7.81 12.06
CA LYS A 5 1.05 -7.47 11.01
C LYS A 5 0.34 -7.44 9.66
N ASP A 6 0.43 -6.30 9.02
CA ASP A 6 -0.09 -6.06 7.68
C ASP A 6 0.98 -6.31 6.61
N ILE A 7 0.58 -6.21 5.34
CA ILE A 7 1.48 -6.38 4.19
C ILE A 7 1.56 -5.08 3.40
N ILE A 8 2.76 -4.68 3.02
CA ILE A 8 2.97 -3.64 1.99
C ILE A 8 3.60 -4.32 0.78
N THR A 9 3.09 -4.02 -0.41
CA THR A 9 3.64 -4.50 -1.68
C THR A 9 3.15 -3.62 -2.83
N GLY A 10 3.62 -3.86 -4.04
CA GLY A 10 3.23 -3.09 -5.20
C GLY A 10 3.62 -3.73 -6.52
N LYS A 11 3.25 -3.08 -7.61
CA LYS A 11 3.67 -3.46 -8.95
C LYS A 11 4.99 -2.79 -9.28
N ARG A 12 5.98 -3.59 -9.68
CA ARG A 12 7.25 -3.07 -10.20
C ARG A 12 7.04 -2.43 -11.57
N TYR A 13 7.55 -1.21 -11.74
CA TYR A 13 7.59 -0.56 -13.06
C TYR A 13 8.66 -1.21 -13.93
N TRP A 14 8.27 -1.71 -15.11
CA TRP A 14 9.15 -2.37 -16.08
C TRP A 14 10.02 -3.45 -15.45
N ALA A 15 9.37 -4.47 -14.90
CA ALA A 15 10.02 -5.62 -14.31
C ALA A 15 10.96 -6.31 -15.30
N HIS A 16 10.53 -6.43 -16.56
CA HIS A 16 11.31 -6.97 -17.67
C HIS A 16 11.46 -5.94 -18.82
N GLY A 17 11.42 -4.65 -18.50
CA GLY A 17 11.54 -3.58 -19.49
C GLY A 17 10.21 -3.21 -20.19
N PRO A 18 10.22 -2.20 -21.07
CA PRO A 18 9.00 -1.64 -21.68
C PRO A 18 8.26 -2.60 -22.63
N LYS A 19 8.90 -3.69 -23.05
CA LYS A 19 8.33 -4.69 -23.98
C LYS A 19 8.26 -6.11 -23.39
N GLY A 20 8.76 -6.32 -22.17
CA GLY A 20 8.89 -7.66 -21.58
C GLY A 20 7.83 -8.01 -20.54
N ASP A 21 7.06 -7.03 -20.05
CA ASP A 21 5.94 -7.27 -19.14
C ASP A 21 4.65 -7.46 -19.93
N SER A 22 3.70 -8.25 -19.41
CA SER A 22 2.35 -8.37 -20.00
C SER A 22 1.63 -7.02 -20.04
N GLU A 23 1.82 -6.22 -18.99
CA GLU A 23 1.17 -4.92 -18.78
C GLU A 23 2.22 -3.84 -18.44
N PRO A 24 3.08 -3.45 -19.39
CA PRO A 24 4.20 -2.54 -19.14
C PRO A 24 3.75 -1.09 -18.91
N GLY A 25 2.56 -0.73 -19.40
CA GLY A 25 1.93 0.58 -19.20
C GLY A 25 0.96 0.66 -18.02
N ALA A 26 0.68 -0.46 -17.33
CA ALA A 26 -0.21 -0.45 -16.18
C ALA A 26 0.43 0.29 -14.98
N PRO A 27 -0.38 0.98 -14.15
CA PRO A 27 0.11 1.82 -13.06
C PRO A 27 1.10 1.11 -12.13
N ALA A 28 2.15 1.81 -11.72
CA ALA A 28 3.12 1.33 -10.75
C ALA A 28 2.55 1.53 -9.34
N VAL A 29 1.60 0.66 -8.95
CA VAL A 29 0.88 0.83 -7.69
C VAL A 29 1.70 0.42 -6.47
N LEU A 30 1.46 1.12 -5.37
CA LEU A 30 1.91 0.77 -4.02
C LEU A 30 0.67 0.61 -3.12
N TYR A 31 0.59 -0.53 -2.42
CA TYR A 31 -0.55 -0.89 -1.59
C TYR A 31 -0.13 -1.32 -0.19
N TRP A 32 -0.96 -0.95 0.78
CA TRP A 32 -1.02 -1.53 2.12
C TRP A 32 -2.24 -2.46 2.19
N PHE A 33 -2.03 -3.71 2.57
CA PHE A 33 -3.07 -4.70 2.78
C PHE A 33 -3.26 -4.90 4.29
N LYS A 34 -4.35 -4.35 4.81
CA LYS A 34 -4.71 -4.44 6.23
C LYS A 34 -5.29 -5.82 6.55
N LEU A 35 -4.68 -6.52 7.49
CA LEU A 35 -5.14 -7.79 8.01
C LEU A 35 -6.32 -7.57 8.96
N VAL A 36 -7.47 -8.15 8.64
CA VAL A 36 -8.65 -8.18 9.52
C VAL A 36 -8.97 -9.62 9.86
N ARG A 37 -9.12 -9.90 11.17
CA ARG A 37 -9.50 -11.22 11.69
C ARG A 37 -10.82 -11.12 12.46
N SER A 38 -11.79 -11.95 12.09
CA SER A 38 -13.11 -12.06 12.72
C SER A 38 -13.43 -13.53 12.95
N LYS A 39 -14.06 -13.87 14.08
CA LYS A 39 -14.57 -15.24 14.29
C LYS A 39 -15.67 -15.61 13.28
N LYS A 40 -16.41 -14.62 12.80
CA LYS A 40 -17.54 -14.80 11.89
C LYS A 40 -17.09 -14.87 10.43
N ASP A 41 -16.19 -13.98 10.05
CA ASP A 41 -15.85 -13.74 8.63
C ASP A 41 -14.48 -14.32 8.25
N GLY A 42 -13.69 -14.76 9.25
CA GLY A 42 -12.39 -15.37 9.04
C GLY A 42 -11.26 -14.34 8.90
N VAL A 43 -10.40 -14.53 7.90
CA VAL A 43 -9.20 -13.72 7.67
C VAL A 43 -9.31 -13.01 6.33
N HIS A 44 -9.20 -11.68 6.34
CA HIS A 44 -9.25 -10.85 5.14
C HIS A 44 -8.07 -9.89 5.07
N TYR A 45 -7.66 -9.57 3.85
CA TYR A 45 -6.73 -8.47 3.56
C TYR A 45 -7.48 -7.37 2.81
N ILE A 46 -7.62 -6.21 3.45
CA ILE A 46 -8.31 -5.06 2.86
C ILE A 46 -7.25 -4.19 2.15
N PRO A 47 -7.36 -3.98 0.82
CA PRO A 47 -6.38 -3.20 0.06
C PRO A 47 -6.59 -1.70 0.22
N HIS A 48 -5.58 -0.99 0.72
CA HIS A 48 -5.46 0.46 0.75
C HIS A 48 -4.40 0.89 -0.26
N GLN A 49 -4.79 1.60 -1.31
CA GLN A 49 -3.82 2.17 -2.25
C GLN A 49 -3.11 3.35 -1.59
N ILE A 50 -1.79 3.28 -1.50
CA ILE A 50 -0.96 4.38 -1.02
C ILE A 50 -0.73 5.37 -2.16
N ASP A 51 -0.33 4.84 -3.32
CA ASP A 51 -0.01 5.62 -4.51
C ASP A 51 -0.12 4.74 -5.77
N ASN A 52 -0.29 5.36 -6.95
CA ASN A 52 -0.46 4.66 -8.22
C ASN A 52 0.70 4.82 -9.21
N ASP A 53 1.77 5.54 -8.85
CA ASP A 53 2.87 5.86 -9.76
C ASP A 53 4.28 5.64 -9.20
N SER A 54 4.40 5.16 -7.96
CA SER A 54 5.67 4.97 -7.26
C SER A 54 6.14 3.53 -7.17
N GLY A 55 5.24 2.54 -7.25
CA GLY A 55 5.52 1.10 -7.28
C GLY A 55 6.52 0.57 -6.24
N VAL A 56 6.95 -0.69 -6.43
CA VAL A 56 8.11 -1.26 -5.71
C VAL A 56 9.27 -1.49 -6.65
N GLY A 57 10.49 -1.52 -6.12
CA GLY A 57 11.70 -1.95 -6.81
C GLY A 57 11.96 -3.45 -6.67
N THR A 58 13.24 -3.83 -6.70
CA THR A 58 13.69 -5.13 -6.18
C THR A 58 13.71 -5.18 -4.66
N GLN A 59 13.71 -4.01 -4.01
CA GLN A 59 13.66 -3.84 -2.57
C GLN A 59 12.86 -2.57 -2.24
N PHE A 60 12.21 -2.56 -1.08
CA PHE A 60 11.65 -1.38 -0.42
C PHE A 60 11.82 -1.57 1.10
N THR A 61 11.54 -0.55 1.89
CA THR A 61 11.67 -0.59 3.35
C THR A 61 10.49 0.07 4.02
N VAL A 62 10.15 -0.47 5.18
CA VAL A 62 9.13 0.07 6.08
C VAL A 62 9.79 0.29 7.44
N GLY A 63 9.63 1.49 7.99
CA GLY A 63 10.23 1.88 9.27
C GLY A 63 9.77 3.26 9.69
N ASP A 64 10.01 3.62 10.94
CA ASP A 64 9.66 4.95 11.45
C ASP A 64 10.77 5.95 11.08
N LEU A 65 10.54 6.72 10.02
CA LEU A 65 11.50 7.70 9.51
C LEU A 65 11.33 9.06 10.21
N THR A 66 10.11 9.37 10.66
CA THR A 66 9.80 10.65 11.29
C THR A 66 10.02 10.68 12.81
N GLY A 67 10.11 9.51 13.45
CA GLY A 67 10.22 9.35 14.90
C GLY A 67 8.89 9.50 15.64
N ASP A 68 7.75 9.39 14.94
CA ASP A 68 6.41 9.54 15.51
C ASP A 68 5.80 8.19 15.98
N GLY A 69 6.53 7.09 15.80
CA GLY A 69 6.11 5.74 16.16
C GLY A 69 5.17 5.10 15.13
N HIS A 70 4.99 5.70 13.95
CA HIS A 70 4.21 5.15 12.85
C HIS A 70 5.13 4.68 11.70
N PRO A 71 4.79 3.56 11.03
CA PRO A 71 5.61 3.06 9.94
C PRO A 71 5.44 3.90 8.67
N ASP A 72 6.55 4.43 8.17
CA ASP A 72 6.68 5.07 6.87
C ASP A 72 7.17 4.08 5.81
N VAL A 73 6.98 4.41 4.53
CA VAL A 73 7.40 3.56 3.41
C VAL A 73 8.40 4.28 2.52
N VAL A 74 9.54 3.64 2.25
CA VAL A 74 10.54 4.12 1.30
C VAL A 74 10.67 3.11 0.15
N THR A 75 10.47 3.58 -1.08
CA THR A 75 10.60 2.76 -2.29
C THR A 75 11.56 3.41 -3.29
N GLY A 76 12.31 2.58 -4.00
CA GLY A 76 13.16 3.01 -5.11
C GLY A 76 12.95 2.09 -6.30
N ASN A 77 12.65 2.66 -7.46
CA ASN A 77 12.55 1.90 -8.71
C ASN A 77 12.89 2.78 -9.93
N LYS A 78 12.61 2.28 -11.14
CA LYS A 78 12.90 2.96 -12.41
C LYS A 78 12.12 4.29 -12.60
N LYS A 79 11.12 4.58 -11.77
CA LYS A 79 10.39 5.85 -11.75
C LYS A 79 10.98 6.89 -10.79
N GLY A 80 11.80 6.45 -9.82
CA GLY A 80 12.44 7.35 -8.85
C GLY A 80 12.56 6.73 -7.46
N GLY A 81 12.97 7.58 -6.52
CA GLY A 81 12.90 7.30 -5.08
C GLY A 81 11.73 8.06 -4.45
N TYR A 82 10.96 7.40 -3.60
CA TYR A 82 9.77 7.96 -2.98
C TYR A 82 9.76 7.65 -1.49
N VAL A 83 9.22 8.58 -0.71
CA VAL A 83 9.00 8.46 0.73
C VAL A 83 7.52 8.76 0.99
N PHE A 84 6.84 7.85 1.67
CA PHE A 84 5.44 7.98 2.09
C PHE A 84 5.38 8.02 3.59
N ILE A 85 4.93 9.15 4.14
CA ILE A 85 4.81 9.36 5.56
C ILE A 85 3.41 8.96 6.03
N GLN A 86 3.33 8.15 7.08
CA GLN A 86 2.05 7.79 7.68
C GLN A 86 1.59 8.90 8.63
N GLU A 87 0.43 9.50 8.35
CA GLU A 87 -0.17 10.50 9.24
C GLU A 87 -1.42 9.96 9.94
N VAL A 88 -1.47 10.10 11.27
CA VAL A 88 -2.67 9.79 12.06
C VAL A 88 -3.44 11.08 12.36
N LYS A 89 -4.67 11.17 11.86
CA LYS A 89 -5.55 12.33 12.06
C LYS A 89 -6.81 11.95 12.81
N LYS A 90 -7.21 12.78 13.76
CA LYS A 90 -8.54 12.69 14.38
C LYS A 90 -9.56 13.28 13.40
N VAL A 91 -10.52 12.46 12.98
CA VAL A 91 -11.54 12.81 11.99
C VAL A 91 -12.94 12.46 12.48
N SER A 92 -13.97 12.96 11.81
CA SER A 92 -15.34 12.51 12.06
C SER A 92 -15.52 11.04 11.63
N LYS A 93 -16.54 10.38 12.17
CA LYS A 93 -16.89 9.01 11.76
C LYS A 93 -17.25 8.94 10.26
N GLU A 94 -17.89 9.98 9.75
CA GLU A 94 -18.29 10.07 8.35
C GLU A 94 -17.08 10.16 7.42
N ASP A 95 -16.12 11.03 7.74
CA ASP A 95 -14.88 11.15 6.97
C ASP A 95 -14.07 9.85 7.01
N TRP A 96 -14.01 9.20 8.18
CA TRP A 96 -13.34 7.91 8.33
C TRP A 96 -13.95 6.82 7.46
N LEU A 97 -15.30 6.74 7.40
CA LEU A 97 -16.02 5.79 6.55
C LEU A 97 -15.81 6.08 5.07
N LYS A 98 -15.81 7.36 4.68
CA LYS A 98 -15.58 7.80 3.30
C LYS A 98 -14.16 7.49 2.81
N ALA A 99 -13.18 7.49 3.72
CA ALA A 99 -11.80 7.16 3.43
C ALA A 99 -11.51 5.64 3.36
N GLN A 100 -12.47 4.78 3.73
CA GLN A 100 -12.27 3.34 3.61
C GLN A 100 -12.22 2.91 2.14
N PRO A 101 -11.35 1.94 1.78
CA PRO A 101 -11.23 1.49 0.41
C PRO A 101 -12.52 0.81 -0.04
N LYS A 102 -12.90 1.06 -1.29
CA LYS A 102 -14.01 0.34 -1.92
C LYS A 102 -13.52 -1.05 -2.33
N LEU A 103 -14.01 -2.07 -1.65
CA LEU A 103 -13.73 -3.46 -2.00
C LEU A 103 -14.31 -3.77 -3.38
N LEU A 104 -13.44 -4.08 -4.34
CA LEU A 104 -13.84 -4.61 -5.64
C LEU A 104 -14.04 -6.11 -5.48
N LEU A 105 -15.30 -6.54 -5.43
CA LEU A 105 -15.63 -7.96 -5.47
C LEU A 105 -15.42 -8.47 -6.90
N PRO A 106 -14.87 -9.69 -7.09
CA PRO A 106 -14.84 -10.31 -8.40
C PRO A 106 -16.27 -10.37 -8.96
N LYS A 107 -16.41 -10.11 -10.26
CA LYS A 107 -17.64 -10.39 -11.00
C LYS A 107 -17.77 -11.88 -11.30
#